data_AF-A0A9N9S7R3-F1
#
_entry.id   AF-A0A9N9S7R3-F1
#
_cell.length_a   1.000
_cell.length_b   1.000
_cell.length_c   1.000
_cell.angle_alpha   90.00
_cell.angle_beta   90.00
_cell.angle_gamma   90.00
#
_symmetry.space_group_name_H-M   'P 1'
#
loop_
_entity.id
_entity.type
_entity.pdbx_description
1 polymer ?
#
loop_
_entity_poly.entity_id
_entity_poly.type
_entity_poly.pdbx_seq_one_letter_code
_entity_poly.pdbx_strand_id
1 'polypeptide(L)'
;MTKIVLLLFCVIGVNLDLSASTSIECSYKTRDWNIVQNVYHCPVNKNPRITTRESAAITSISGTHQNGMTNSDVGGFYAYSRTINYFPRGLETFFKTIKIIQIYDCNLKEVHQEDLKPFPNLVELYLRFNDLEVLEEGLFDFNPDLHYIGLNYNKIVYIGPNVFDHLTKLRDLSLHSNLCISKEAKNSISEVKNVIQAIKSQCNINTTTTTTTQPPTTTQAPTTTTQAPTTTSTTPKSINFESCLELESKIDNIASSLKDLIGQPSNEAFSNNNNQCEAFTEALRNQSEAIGRIDNRTEALTEAMDTKLEILKENVENTRTLSLRQMQNFKDEVKADHAELLDAIRLRTDKIEKNIEELNQKLTNIMKALKIDS
;
A
#
# COMPACT_ATOMS: atom_id res chain seq x y z
N MET A 1 -49.39 -33.83 -16.01
CA MET A 1 -47.94 -34.05 -16.17
C MET A 1 -47.08 -33.04 -15.41
N THR A 2 -47.46 -31.76 -15.33
CA THR A 2 -46.67 -30.69 -14.68
C THR A 2 -46.50 -30.84 -13.16
N LYS A 3 -47.44 -31.47 -12.45
CA LYS A 3 -47.34 -31.74 -11.00
C LYS A 3 -46.44 -32.93 -10.63
N ILE A 4 -46.15 -33.83 -11.58
CA ILE A 4 -45.29 -35.01 -11.34
C ILE A 4 -43.81 -34.64 -11.52
N VAL A 5 -43.50 -33.66 -12.36
CA VAL A 5 -42.14 -33.14 -12.53
C VAL A 5 -41.63 -32.44 -11.27
N LEU A 6 -42.50 -31.73 -10.52
CA LEU A 6 -42.09 -31.08 -9.25
C LEU A 6 -41.82 -32.06 -8.10
N LEU A 7 -42.49 -33.22 -8.09
CA LEU A 7 -42.34 -34.22 -7.02
C LEU A 7 -41.10 -35.11 -7.21
N LEU A 8 -40.62 -35.28 -8.44
CA LEU A 8 -39.39 -36.03 -8.74
C LEU A 8 -38.11 -35.30 -8.29
N PHE A 9 -38.14 -33.97 -8.10
CA PHE A 9 -37.02 -33.21 -7.55
C PHE A 9 -36.88 -33.30 -6.02
N CYS A 10 -37.88 -33.81 -5.30
CA CYS A 10 -37.82 -33.97 -3.84
C CYS A 10 -37.35 -35.36 -3.37
N VAL A 11 -37.32 -36.37 -4.26
CA VAL A 11 -37.07 -37.78 -3.86
C VAL A 11 -35.66 -38.25 -4.21
N ILE A 12 -34.96 -37.54 -5.11
CA ILE A 12 -33.55 -37.76 -5.37
C ILE A 12 -32.85 -36.58 -4.71
N GLY A 13 -32.06 -36.83 -3.66
CA GLY A 13 -31.20 -35.84 -2.99
C GLY A 13 -30.08 -35.32 -3.89
N VAL A 14 -30.41 -34.93 -5.11
CA VAL A 14 -29.58 -34.05 -5.92
C VAL A 14 -29.89 -32.66 -5.39
N ASN A 15 -29.03 -32.16 -4.51
CA ASN A 15 -28.82 -30.72 -4.43
C ASN A 15 -28.42 -30.29 -5.84
N LEU A 16 -29.39 -29.92 -6.66
CA LEU A 16 -29.13 -28.99 -7.75
C LEU A 16 -28.69 -27.72 -7.03
N ASP A 17 -27.39 -27.59 -6.84
CA ASP A 17 -26.76 -26.28 -6.72
C ASP A 17 -27.17 -25.52 -7.98
N LEU A 18 -28.28 -24.78 -7.89
CA LEU A 18 -28.41 -23.56 -8.67
C LEU A 18 -27.25 -22.72 -8.18
N SER A 19 -26.09 -22.84 -8.85
CA SER A 19 -24.95 -21.96 -8.67
C SER A 19 -25.51 -20.56 -8.55
N ALA A 20 -25.38 -19.94 -7.37
CA ALA A 20 -25.87 -18.60 -7.15
C ALA A 20 -25.25 -17.71 -8.23
N SER A 21 -26.03 -17.37 -9.25
CA SER A 21 -25.52 -16.69 -10.42
C SER A 21 -25.33 -15.23 -10.03
N THR A 22 -24.09 -14.85 -9.74
CA THR A 22 -23.78 -13.47 -9.36
C THR A 22 -23.43 -12.69 -10.61
N SER A 23 -24.24 -11.67 -10.89
CA SER A 23 -23.99 -10.69 -11.95
C SER A 23 -23.39 -9.41 -11.38
N ILE A 24 -22.40 -8.85 -12.07
CA ILE A 24 -21.85 -7.53 -11.77
C ILE A 24 -22.32 -6.53 -12.83
N GLU A 25 -22.80 -5.36 -12.39
CA GLU A 25 -23.10 -4.23 -13.29
C GLU A 25 -22.06 -3.13 -13.07
N CYS A 26 -21.32 -2.83 -14.12
CA CYS A 26 -20.26 -1.83 -14.13
C CYS A 26 -20.74 -0.51 -14.72
N SER A 27 -20.33 0.61 -14.13
CA SER A 27 -20.57 1.96 -14.68
C SER A 27 -19.45 2.47 -15.60
N TYR A 28 -18.47 1.62 -15.92
CA TYR A 28 -17.28 1.83 -16.75
C TYR A 28 -16.79 3.27 -16.94
N LYS A 29 -15.60 3.57 -16.41
CA LYS A 29 -14.96 4.87 -16.56
C LYS A 29 -13.45 4.75 -16.59
N THR A 30 -12.78 5.83 -16.96
CA THR A 30 -11.32 5.92 -16.92
C THR A 30 -10.90 6.85 -15.79
N ARG A 31 -9.87 6.49 -15.04
CA ARG A 31 -9.24 7.39 -14.07
C ARG A 31 -7.77 7.04 -13.85
N ASP A 32 -7.10 7.93 -13.14
CA ASP A 32 -5.72 7.76 -12.70
C ASP A 32 -5.64 7.08 -11.33
N TRP A 33 -4.62 6.24 -11.15
CA TRP A 33 -4.24 5.66 -9.85
C TRP A 33 -2.87 6.14 -9.41
N ASN A 34 -2.34 5.56 -8.34
CA ASN A 34 -1.08 5.99 -7.76
C ASN A 34 0.11 5.70 -8.70
N ILE A 35 0.13 4.51 -9.32
CA ILE A 35 1.25 4.05 -10.15
C ILE A 35 0.82 3.94 -11.61
N VAL A 36 -0.35 3.35 -11.86
CA VAL A 36 -0.87 3.17 -13.22
C VAL A 36 -1.84 4.29 -13.55
N GLN A 37 -1.51 5.12 -14.55
CA GLN A 37 -2.34 6.22 -15.02
C GLN A 37 -3.31 5.77 -16.13
N ASN A 38 -4.38 6.52 -16.34
CA ASN A 38 -5.33 6.38 -17.45
C ASN A 38 -5.93 4.97 -17.59
N VAL A 39 -6.40 4.40 -16.48
CA VAL A 39 -6.89 3.02 -16.43
C VAL A 39 -8.39 2.99 -16.67
N TYR A 40 -8.80 2.31 -17.74
CA TYR A 40 -10.20 1.97 -17.96
C TYR A 40 -10.62 0.88 -16.97
N HIS A 41 -11.68 1.11 -16.21
CA HIS A 41 -12.02 0.27 -15.08
C HIS A 41 -13.51 -0.02 -14.97
N CYS A 42 -13.87 -1.07 -14.24
CA CYS A 42 -15.22 -1.40 -13.81
C CYS A 42 -15.43 -0.95 -12.34
N PRO A 43 -16.09 0.19 -12.09
CA PRO A 43 -16.73 0.48 -10.82
C PRO A 43 -18.05 -0.29 -10.74
N VAL A 44 -18.21 -1.12 -9.72
CA VAL A 44 -19.45 -1.84 -9.46
C VAL A 44 -20.52 -0.84 -9.01
N ASN A 45 -21.63 -0.75 -9.74
CA ASN A 45 -22.71 0.22 -9.49
C ASN A 45 -23.87 -0.39 -8.68
N LYS A 46 -24.27 -1.63 -8.99
CA LYS A 46 -25.26 -2.37 -8.20
C LYS A 46 -24.57 -3.40 -7.34
N ASN A 47 -24.86 -3.35 -6.04
CA ASN A 47 -24.28 -4.21 -5.01
C ASN A 47 -24.53 -5.70 -5.28
N PRO A 48 -23.54 -6.46 -5.79
CA PRO A 48 -23.67 -7.90 -5.91
C PRO A 48 -23.70 -8.49 -4.49
N ARG A 49 -24.54 -9.50 -4.29
CA ARG A 49 -24.59 -10.23 -3.01
C ARG A 49 -23.59 -11.37 -3.05
N ILE A 50 -22.37 -11.08 -2.63
CA ILE A 50 -21.27 -12.04 -2.52
C ILE A 50 -21.05 -12.33 -1.02
N THR A 51 -22.02 -13.02 -0.42
CA THR A 51 -22.04 -13.26 1.04
C THR A 51 -21.57 -14.66 1.43
N THR A 52 -21.37 -15.55 0.46
CA THR A 52 -20.81 -16.91 0.60
C THR A 52 -19.79 -17.19 -0.50
N ARG A 53 -18.97 -18.23 -0.33
CA ARG A 53 -17.96 -18.64 -1.31
C ARG A 53 -18.58 -19.04 -2.65
N GLU A 54 -19.76 -19.66 -2.64
CA GLU A 54 -20.51 -20.06 -3.84
C GLU A 54 -21.00 -18.82 -4.60
N SER A 55 -21.56 -17.84 -3.88
CA SER A 55 -22.01 -16.57 -4.46
C SER A 55 -20.87 -15.70 -4.98
N ALA A 56 -19.62 -16.03 -4.68
CA ALA A 56 -18.47 -15.29 -5.18
C ALA A 56 -18.17 -15.56 -6.67
N ALA A 57 -18.72 -16.64 -7.25
CA ALA A 57 -18.54 -16.94 -8.65
C ALA A 57 -19.33 -15.96 -9.53
N ILE A 58 -18.63 -15.13 -10.29
CA ILE A 58 -19.24 -14.17 -11.21
C ILE A 58 -19.59 -14.87 -12.51
N THR A 59 -20.87 -14.88 -12.85
CA THR A 59 -21.39 -15.57 -14.04
C THR A 59 -21.67 -14.62 -15.20
N SER A 60 -21.83 -13.33 -14.93
CA SER A 60 -22.06 -12.32 -15.95
C SER A 60 -21.62 -10.93 -15.51
N ILE A 61 -21.18 -10.13 -16.48
CA ILE A 61 -20.85 -8.72 -16.29
C ILE A 61 -21.59 -7.90 -17.34
N SER A 62 -22.27 -6.84 -16.91
CA SER A 62 -23.02 -5.92 -17.75
C SER A 62 -22.62 -4.47 -17.51
N GLY A 63 -23.06 -3.57 -18.39
CA GLY A 63 -22.79 -2.14 -18.33
C GLY A 63 -22.55 -1.56 -19.72
N THR A 64 -22.64 -0.24 -19.85
CA THR A 64 -22.41 0.46 -21.13
C THR A 64 -20.97 0.93 -21.21
N HIS A 65 -20.22 0.44 -22.20
CA HIS A 65 -18.82 0.84 -22.41
C HIS A 65 -18.69 2.22 -23.06
N GLN A 66 -17.52 2.84 -22.89
CA GLN A 66 -17.18 4.14 -23.45
C GLN A 66 -16.34 3.96 -24.73
N ASN A 67 -16.56 4.78 -25.77
CA ASN A 67 -15.63 4.94 -26.90
C ASN A 67 -15.17 3.63 -27.59
N GLY A 68 -16.06 2.65 -27.75
CA GLY A 68 -15.74 1.38 -28.39
C GLY A 68 -14.89 0.42 -27.54
N MET A 69 -14.63 0.76 -26.27
CA MET A 69 -13.97 -0.12 -25.32
C MET A 69 -14.84 -1.36 -25.03
N THR A 70 -14.19 -2.40 -24.51
CA THR A 70 -14.79 -3.68 -24.16
C THR A 70 -14.31 -4.15 -22.78
N ASN A 71 -14.84 -5.27 -22.29
CA ASN A 71 -14.34 -5.92 -21.08
C ASN A 71 -12.84 -6.27 -21.16
N SER A 72 -12.31 -6.57 -22.35
CA SER A 72 -10.90 -6.92 -22.53
C SER A 72 -9.95 -5.75 -22.23
N ASP A 73 -10.44 -4.51 -22.38
CA ASP A 73 -9.70 -3.27 -22.15
C ASP A 73 -9.70 -2.84 -20.67
N VAL A 74 -10.49 -3.52 -19.82
CA VAL A 74 -10.61 -3.21 -18.39
C VAL A 74 -9.33 -3.60 -17.66
N GLY A 75 -8.58 -2.58 -17.23
CA GLY A 75 -7.37 -2.71 -16.42
C GLY A 75 -7.61 -2.56 -14.91
N GLY A 76 -8.81 -2.19 -14.48
CA GLY A 76 -9.13 -1.99 -13.07
C GLY A 76 -10.49 -2.53 -12.65
N PHE A 77 -10.56 -3.15 -11.48
CA PHE A 77 -11.81 -3.54 -10.82
C PHE A 77 -11.99 -2.76 -9.52
N TYR A 78 -13.16 -2.13 -9.33
CA TYR A 78 -13.46 -1.34 -8.14
C TYR A 78 -14.82 -1.71 -7.55
N ALA A 79 -14.81 -2.15 -6.29
CA ALA A 79 -16.01 -2.49 -5.54
C ALA A 79 -16.06 -1.73 -4.21
N TYR A 80 -17.27 -1.26 -3.85
CA TYR A 80 -17.57 -0.61 -2.58
C TYR A 80 -18.97 -1.04 -2.12
N SER A 81 -19.06 -2.16 -1.40
CA SER A 81 -20.35 -2.74 -1.02
C SER A 81 -20.25 -3.70 0.15
N ARG A 82 -20.97 -3.41 1.23
CA ARG A 82 -21.03 -4.26 2.44
C ARG A 82 -21.65 -5.65 2.23
N THR A 83 -22.07 -5.99 1.01
CA THR A 83 -22.54 -7.33 0.63
C THR A 83 -21.48 -8.15 -0.09
N ILE A 84 -20.23 -7.67 -0.17
CA ILE A 84 -19.09 -8.36 -0.79
C ILE A 84 -18.14 -8.87 0.30
N ASN A 85 -18.59 -9.93 0.96
CA ASN A 85 -17.87 -10.54 2.08
C ASN A 85 -16.75 -11.48 1.61
N TYR A 86 -16.79 -11.92 0.35
CA TYR A 86 -15.81 -12.78 -0.31
C TYR A 86 -15.31 -12.14 -1.59
N PHE A 87 -14.08 -12.48 -2.00
CA PHE A 87 -13.46 -11.95 -3.21
C PHE A 87 -14.22 -12.43 -4.46
N PRO A 88 -14.60 -11.55 -5.41
CA PRO A 88 -15.28 -11.97 -6.65
C PRO A 88 -14.38 -12.84 -7.54
N ARG A 89 -14.82 -14.06 -7.84
CA ARG A 89 -14.07 -15.06 -8.62
C ARG A 89 -14.58 -15.15 -10.06
N GLY A 90 -13.71 -15.52 -10.99
CA GLY A 90 -14.07 -15.63 -12.41
C GLY A 90 -13.97 -14.31 -13.18
N LEU A 91 -13.49 -13.23 -12.56
CA LEU A 91 -13.31 -11.93 -13.23
C LEU A 91 -12.34 -12.02 -14.41
N GLU A 92 -11.33 -12.89 -14.35
CA GLU A 92 -10.36 -13.14 -15.42
C GLU A 92 -11.00 -13.69 -16.70
N THR A 93 -12.21 -14.27 -16.60
CA THR A 93 -12.96 -14.70 -17.78
C THR A 93 -13.46 -13.52 -18.60
N PHE A 94 -13.71 -12.37 -17.95
CA PHE A 94 -14.21 -11.13 -18.55
C PHE A 94 -13.10 -10.11 -18.78
N PHE A 95 -12.26 -9.86 -17.79
CA PHE A 95 -11.25 -8.80 -17.78
C PHE A 95 -9.84 -9.40 -17.93
N LYS A 96 -9.21 -9.20 -19.09
CA LYS A 96 -7.96 -9.88 -19.45
C LYS A 96 -6.69 -9.18 -18.98
N THR A 97 -6.79 -7.90 -18.63
CA THR A 97 -5.63 -7.02 -18.45
C THR A 97 -5.64 -6.31 -17.10
N ILE A 98 -6.31 -6.88 -16.08
CA ILE A 98 -6.38 -6.28 -14.74
C ILE A 98 -4.97 -6.02 -14.19
N LYS A 99 -4.72 -4.76 -13.88
CA LYS A 99 -3.56 -4.25 -13.16
C LYS A 99 -3.93 -3.71 -11.78
N ILE A 100 -5.21 -3.44 -11.55
CA ILE A 100 -5.66 -2.81 -10.31
C ILE A 100 -6.91 -3.49 -9.78
N ILE A 101 -6.88 -3.86 -8.50
CA ILE A 101 -8.05 -4.34 -7.78
C ILE A 101 -8.23 -3.50 -6.54
N GLN A 102 -9.40 -2.89 -6.41
CA GLN A 102 -9.79 -2.13 -5.24
C GLN A 102 -11.13 -2.65 -4.71
N ILE A 103 -11.12 -3.24 -3.53
CA ILE A 103 -12.30 -3.70 -2.80
C ILE A 103 -12.29 -2.95 -1.46
N TYR A 104 -13.08 -1.90 -1.38
CA TYR A 104 -13.04 -0.91 -0.31
C TYR A 104 -14.33 -0.95 0.50
N ASP A 105 -14.27 -0.99 1.84
CA ASP A 105 -15.48 -0.91 2.70
C ASP A 105 -16.55 -1.96 2.31
N CYS A 106 -16.12 -3.21 2.13
CA CYS A 106 -16.94 -4.30 1.63
C CYS A 106 -17.28 -5.39 2.66
N ASN A 107 -16.75 -5.30 3.88
CA ASN A 107 -16.73 -6.39 4.88
C ASN A 107 -16.04 -7.67 4.36
N LEU A 108 -15.06 -7.51 3.46
CA LEU A 108 -14.29 -8.64 2.94
C LEU A 108 -13.57 -9.34 4.08
N LYS A 109 -13.83 -10.64 4.29
CA LYS A 109 -13.35 -11.39 5.46
C LYS A 109 -12.07 -12.16 5.20
N GLU A 110 -11.90 -12.64 3.97
CA GLU A 110 -10.78 -13.46 3.55
C GLU A 110 -10.40 -13.15 2.11
N VAL A 111 -9.11 -13.32 1.81
CA VAL A 111 -8.55 -13.38 0.47
C VAL A 111 -7.50 -14.48 0.49
N HIS A 112 -7.60 -15.40 -0.45
CA HIS A 112 -6.69 -16.53 -0.60
C HIS A 112 -5.83 -16.37 -1.85
N GLN A 113 -4.74 -17.14 -1.93
CA GLN A 113 -3.86 -17.16 -3.10
C GLN A 113 -4.62 -17.42 -4.40
N GLU A 114 -5.59 -18.34 -4.39
CA GLU A 114 -6.42 -18.68 -5.56
C GLU A 114 -7.32 -17.52 -6.03
N ASP A 115 -7.59 -16.52 -5.17
CA ASP A 115 -8.36 -15.34 -5.55
C ASP A 115 -7.51 -14.33 -6.33
N LEU A 116 -6.20 -14.26 -6.06
CA LEU A 116 -5.27 -13.29 -6.69
C LEU A 116 -4.44 -13.88 -7.83
N LYS A 117 -4.20 -15.19 -7.82
CA LYS A 117 -3.46 -15.94 -8.83
C LYS A 117 -3.93 -15.72 -10.28
N PRO A 118 -5.23 -15.52 -10.57
CA PRO A 118 -5.69 -15.21 -11.93
C PRO A 118 -5.21 -13.86 -12.48
N PHE A 119 -4.60 -12.99 -11.66
CA PHE A 119 -4.18 -11.64 -12.03
C PHE A 119 -2.65 -11.46 -11.96
N PRO A 120 -1.87 -12.12 -12.84
CA PRO A 120 -0.41 -12.07 -12.77
C PRO A 120 0.19 -10.68 -13.04
N ASN A 121 -0.56 -9.82 -13.74
CA ASN A 121 -0.17 -8.45 -14.07
C ASN A 121 -0.64 -7.41 -13.02
N LEU A 122 -1.09 -7.85 -11.85
CA LEU A 122 -1.59 -6.98 -10.80
C LEU A 122 -0.46 -6.09 -10.26
N VAL A 123 -0.66 -4.78 -10.34
CA VAL A 123 0.30 -3.73 -9.92
C VAL A 123 -0.11 -3.09 -8.61
N GLU A 124 -1.40 -2.84 -8.42
CA GLU A 124 -1.92 -2.18 -7.22
C GLU A 124 -3.11 -2.93 -6.64
N LEU A 125 -3.01 -3.29 -5.36
CA LEU A 125 -4.06 -3.98 -4.62
C LEU A 125 -4.51 -3.13 -3.42
N TYR A 126 -5.79 -2.79 -3.38
CA TYR A 126 -6.39 -1.96 -2.33
C TYR A 126 -7.53 -2.71 -1.65
N LEU A 127 -7.28 -3.21 -0.45
CA LEU A 127 -8.22 -3.97 0.39
C LEU A 127 -8.47 -3.28 1.74
N ARG A 128 -8.30 -1.96 1.79
CA ARG A 128 -8.46 -1.15 3.02
C ARG A 128 -9.92 -1.07 3.48
N PHE A 129 -10.13 -0.89 4.78
CA PHE A 129 -11.46 -0.84 5.42
C PHE A 129 -12.27 -2.13 5.18
N ASN A 130 -11.68 -3.29 5.46
CA ASN A 130 -12.38 -4.57 5.43
C ASN A 130 -12.19 -5.31 6.77
N ASP A 131 -12.56 -6.59 6.80
CA ASP A 131 -12.51 -7.43 7.99
C ASP A 131 -11.47 -8.55 7.86
N LEU A 132 -10.39 -8.33 7.11
CA LEU A 132 -9.34 -9.34 6.93
C LEU A 132 -8.61 -9.59 8.24
N GLU A 133 -8.49 -10.86 8.63
CA GLU A 133 -7.82 -11.27 9.89
C GLU A 133 -6.47 -11.97 9.65
N VAL A 134 -6.33 -12.67 8.53
CA VAL A 134 -5.20 -13.55 8.23
C VAL A 134 -4.68 -13.24 6.83
N LEU A 135 -3.37 -13.07 6.70
CA LEU A 135 -2.68 -13.17 5.42
C LEU A 135 -1.93 -14.50 5.39
N GLU A 136 -2.39 -15.44 4.56
CA GLU A 136 -1.76 -16.76 4.48
C GLU A 136 -0.41 -16.74 3.75
N GLU A 137 0.44 -17.72 4.05
CA GLU A 137 1.70 -17.93 3.33
C GLU A 137 1.43 -18.07 1.83
N GLY A 138 2.28 -17.43 1.02
CA GLY A 138 2.18 -17.49 -0.44
C GLY A 138 1.04 -16.69 -1.07
N LEU A 139 0.26 -15.91 -0.30
CA LEU A 139 -0.88 -15.12 -0.79
C LEU A 139 -0.59 -14.30 -2.07
N PHE A 140 0.65 -13.80 -2.21
CA PHE A 140 1.06 -12.95 -3.34
C PHE A 140 2.06 -13.59 -4.32
N ASP A 141 2.31 -14.90 -4.23
CA ASP A 141 3.37 -15.58 -5.03
C ASP A 141 3.17 -15.45 -6.54
N PHE A 142 1.93 -15.31 -6.99
CA PHE A 142 1.57 -15.21 -8.39
C PHE A 142 1.41 -13.78 -8.90
N ASN A 143 1.72 -12.78 -8.07
CA ASN A 143 1.58 -11.35 -8.39
C ASN A 143 2.92 -10.60 -8.26
N PRO A 144 3.97 -11.01 -9.00
CA PRO A 144 5.33 -10.47 -8.84
C PRO A 144 5.45 -8.98 -9.22
N ASP A 145 4.46 -8.45 -9.93
CA ASP A 145 4.39 -7.07 -10.38
C ASP A 145 3.69 -6.14 -9.39
N LEU A 146 3.34 -6.59 -8.18
CA LEU A 146 2.77 -5.72 -7.15
C LEU A 146 3.77 -4.64 -6.72
N HIS A 147 3.34 -3.39 -6.85
CA HIS A 147 4.07 -2.21 -6.40
C HIS A 147 3.39 -1.52 -5.21
N TYR A 148 2.08 -1.67 -5.06
CA TYR A 148 1.31 -1.10 -3.96
C TYR A 148 0.37 -2.13 -3.35
N ILE A 149 0.40 -2.28 -2.02
CA ILE A 149 -0.57 -3.08 -1.26
C ILE A 149 -1.15 -2.24 -0.11
N GLY A 150 -2.45 -1.98 -0.16
CA GLY A 150 -3.20 -1.28 0.89
C GLY A 150 -4.07 -2.23 1.70
N LEU A 151 -3.66 -2.56 2.92
CA LEU A 151 -4.35 -3.46 3.86
C LEU A 151 -4.72 -2.77 5.17
N ASN A 152 -4.66 -1.44 5.22
CA ASN A 152 -4.93 -0.67 6.42
C ASN A 152 -6.41 -0.61 6.78
N TYR A 153 -6.70 -0.43 8.09
CA TYR A 153 -8.06 -0.53 8.62
C TYR A 153 -8.69 -1.90 8.32
N ASN A 154 -7.96 -2.96 8.67
CA ASN A 154 -8.47 -4.33 8.70
C ASN A 154 -8.36 -4.86 10.14
N LYS A 155 -8.56 -6.17 10.32
CA LYS A 155 -8.45 -6.86 11.62
C LYS A 155 -7.30 -7.85 11.64
N ILE A 156 -6.24 -7.57 10.88
CA ILE A 156 -5.17 -8.54 10.69
C ILE A 156 -4.48 -8.80 12.04
N VAL A 157 -4.49 -10.08 12.43
CA VAL A 157 -3.86 -10.62 13.64
C VAL A 157 -2.71 -11.57 13.32
N TYR A 158 -2.67 -12.11 12.09
CA TYR A 158 -1.65 -13.05 11.67
C TYR A 158 -1.21 -12.79 10.23
N ILE A 159 0.10 -12.86 10.01
CA ILE A 159 0.72 -12.78 8.69
C ILE A 159 1.65 -13.99 8.57
N GLY A 160 1.41 -14.79 7.54
CA GLY A 160 2.19 -15.98 7.25
C GLY A 160 3.68 -15.67 7.04
N PRO A 161 4.55 -16.67 7.20
CA PRO A 161 5.95 -16.51 6.88
C PRO A 161 6.11 -16.08 5.41
N ASN A 162 7.05 -15.17 5.18
CA ASN A 162 7.53 -14.79 3.84
C ASN A 162 6.48 -14.29 2.84
N VAL A 163 5.27 -13.91 3.30
CA VAL A 163 4.15 -13.42 2.46
C VAL A 163 4.54 -12.30 1.49
N PHE A 164 5.49 -11.44 1.88
CA PHE A 164 5.95 -10.31 1.07
C PHE A 164 7.34 -10.51 0.46
N ASP A 165 8.03 -11.62 0.72
CA ASP A 165 9.46 -11.76 0.43
C ASP A 165 9.76 -11.79 -1.07
N HIS A 166 8.83 -12.32 -1.87
CA HIS A 166 8.96 -12.40 -3.33
C HIS A 166 8.57 -11.09 -4.06
N LEU A 167 8.00 -10.10 -3.36
CA LEU A 167 7.52 -8.85 -3.94
C LEU A 167 8.65 -7.82 -4.13
N THR A 168 9.60 -8.14 -5.00
CA THR A 168 10.79 -7.32 -5.27
C THR A 168 10.51 -5.93 -5.84
N LYS A 169 9.31 -5.71 -6.39
CA LYS A 169 8.86 -4.43 -6.97
C LYS A 169 7.98 -3.61 -6.02
N LEU A 170 7.67 -4.14 -4.82
CA LEU A 170 6.82 -3.46 -3.84
C LEU A 170 7.47 -2.15 -3.39
N ARG A 171 6.74 -1.05 -3.60
CA ARG A 171 7.16 0.31 -3.23
C ARG A 171 6.46 0.80 -1.97
N ASP A 172 5.20 0.41 -1.77
CA ASP A 172 4.39 0.86 -0.64
C ASP A 172 3.55 -0.31 -0.11
N LEU A 173 3.59 -0.48 1.21
CA LEU A 173 2.82 -1.45 1.96
C LEU A 173 2.15 -0.73 3.13
N SER A 174 0.83 -0.63 3.06
CA SER A 174 0.04 0.10 4.04
C SER A 174 -0.69 -0.87 4.98
N LEU A 175 -0.20 -0.99 6.22
CA LEU A 175 -0.74 -1.93 7.21
C LEU A 175 -1.18 -1.31 8.57
N HIS A 176 -1.04 0.00 8.81
CA HIS A 176 -1.56 0.64 10.05
C HIS A 176 -3.04 0.30 10.32
N SER A 177 -3.44 0.47 11.57
CA SER A 177 -4.82 0.24 12.01
C SER A 177 -5.26 -1.20 11.72
N ASN A 178 -4.36 -2.14 12.00
CA ASN A 178 -4.63 -3.56 12.16
C ASN A 178 -4.37 -3.94 13.62
N LEU A 179 -4.82 -5.13 14.04
CA LEU A 179 -4.75 -5.52 15.44
C LEU A 179 -3.32 -5.79 15.91
N CYS A 180 -2.46 -6.36 15.06
CA CYS A 180 -1.07 -6.69 15.38
C CYS A 180 -0.03 -5.71 14.82
N ILE A 181 -0.42 -4.51 14.33
CA ILE A 181 0.50 -3.62 13.61
C ILE A 181 0.46 -2.19 14.14
N SER A 182 1.60 -1.72 14.65
CA SER A 182 1.77 -0.35 15.16
C SER A 182 1.62 0.74 14.07
N LYS A 183 1.28 1.97 14.48
CA LYS A 183 1.11 3.12 13.55
C LYS A 183 2.41 3.55 12.86
N GLU A 184 3.57 3.19 13.41
CA GLU A 184 4.89 3.57 12.93
C GLU A 184 5.32 2.83 11.65
N ALA A 185 4.71 1.69 11.34
CA ALA A 185 5.08 0.81 10.23
C ALA A 185 4.76 1.35 8.81
N LYS A 186 4.57 2.67 8.65
CA LYS A 186 3.95 3.27 7.45
C LYS A 186 4.75 4.36 6.74
N ASN A 187 5.91 4.76 7.24
CA ASN A 187 6.43 6.10 6.93
C ASN A 187 7.70 6.18 6.04
N SER A 188 8.21 5.11 5.42
CA SER A 188 9.27 5.26 4.40
C SER A 188 9.51 4.05 3.47
N ILE A 189 9.92 4.31 2.22
CA ILE A 189 10.29 3.28 1.21
C ILE A 189 11.54 2.48 1.62
N SER A 190 12.53 3.12 2.27
CA SER A 190 13.69 2.42 2.85
C SER A 190 13.29 1.52 4.03
N GLU A 191 12.11 1.77 4.59
CA GLU A 191 11.55 0.97 5.66
C GLU A 191 10.71 -0.20 5.17
N VAL A 192 10.29 -0.35 3.91
CA VAL A 192 9.42 -1.48 3.50
C VAL A 192 10.00 -2.83 3.92
N LYS A 193 11.31 -3.06 3.76
CA LYS A 193 11.99 -4.26 4.29
C LYS A 193 11.96 -4.32 5.82
N ASN A 194 12.23 -3.22 6.50
CA ASN A 194 12.22 -3.15 7.97
C ASN A 194 10.81 -3.28 8.56
N VAL A 195 9.81 -2.76 7.86
CA VAL A 195 8.37 -2.81 8.13
C VAL A 195 7.92 -4.24 7.97
N ILE A 196 8.26 -4.91 6.86
CA ILE A 196 8.00 -6.34 6.68
C ILE A 196 8.61 -7.14 7.84
N GLN A 197 9.85 -6.86 8.24
CA GLN A 197 10.49 -7.54 9.38
C GLN A 197 9.82 -7.21 10.74
N ALA A 198 9.43 -5.95 10.98
CA ALA A 198 8.72 -5.54 12.18
C ALA A 198 7.31 -6.14 12.24
N ILE A 199 6.64 -6.29 11.10
CA ILE A 199 5.35 -6.95 10.99
C ILE A 199 5.49 -8.45 11.31
N LYS A 200 6.51 -9.12 10.76
CA LYS A 200 6.81 -10.53 11.07
C LYS A 200 6.98 -10.76 12.58
N SER A 201 7.58 -9.82 13.32
CA SER A 201 7.76 -9.96 14.76
C SER A 201 6.51 -9.63 15.58
N GLN A 202 5.67 -8.68 15.12
CA GLN A 202 4.48 -8.24 15.86
C GLN A 202 3.25 -9.15 15.67
N CYS A 203 3.12 -9.81 14.52
CA CYS A 203 1.94 -10.64 14.20
C CYS A 203 2.10 -12.13 14.51
N ASN A 204 3.19 -12.56 15.14
CA ASN A 204 3.37 -13.93 15.61
C ASN A 204 2.76 -14.14 17.01
N ILE A 205 1.51 -14.61 17.05
CA ILE A 205 0.89 -15.13 18.29
C ILE A 205 1.08 -16.65 18.32
N ASN A 206 1.59 -17.18 19.45
CA ASN A 206 1.66 -18.63 19.71
C ASN A 206 0.26 -19.26 19.61
N THR A 207 -0.01 -20.01 18.54
CA THR A 207 -1.21 -20.85 18.44
C THR A 207 -1.11 -21.99 19.44
N THR A 208 -1.91 -21.89 20.50
CA THR A 208 -2.09 -22.99 21.45
C THR A 208 -2.96 -24.05 20.79
N THR A 209 -2.32 -25.13 20.34
CA THR A 209 -2.79 -26.53 20.27
C THR A 209 -4.30 -26.77 20.05
N THR A 210 -4.64 -27.25 18.85
CA THR A 210 -5.70 -28.26 18.68
C THR A 210 -5.13 -29.46 17.93
N THR A 211 -5.07 -30.55 18.65
CA THR A 211 -4.57 -31.88 18.32
C THR A 211 -5.45 -32.55 17.26
N THR A 212 -4.88 -33.02 16.15
CA THR A 212 -5.30 -34.29 15.53
C THR A 212 -4.21 -34.84 14.59
N THR A 213 -3.55 -35.90 15.08
CA THR A 213 -3.15 -37.13 14.38
C THR A 213 -2.28 -37.04 13.10
N GLN A 214 -0.96 -37.11 13.30
CA GLN A 214 -0.06 -37.97 12.51
C GLN A 214 0.10 -39.31 13.26
N PRO A 215 0.56 -40.47 12.69
CA PRO A 215 1.86 -40.65 11.99
C PRO A 215 1.84 -41.80 10.91
N PRO A 216 2.94 -42.40 10.37
CA PRO A 216 4.38 -42.23 10.67
C PRO A 216 5.40 -42.14 9.50
N THR A 217 6.44 -41.33 9.77
CA THR A 217 7.91 -41.47 9.58
C THR A 217 8.57 -42.54 8.69
N THR A 218 9.69 -42.12 8.05
CA THR A 218 11.07 -42.67 8.23
C THR A 218 12.10 -41.56 7.88
N THR A 219 12.91 -41.02 8.82
CA THR A 219 14.34 -41.35 9.15
C THR A 219 15.28 -41.38 7.93
N GLN A 220 16.49 -40.78 7.86
CA GLN A 220 17.54 -40.52 8.86
C GLN A 220 18.63 -39.57 8.26
N ALA A 221 19.41 -38.89 9.12
CA ALA A 221 20.53 -37.98 8.80
C ALA A 221 21.87 -38.74 8.52
N PRO A 222 23.06 -38.14 8.21
CA PRO A 222 23.75 -37.16 9.09
C PRO A 222 24.66 -36.06 8.45
N THR A 223 24.84 -34.98 9.23
CA THR A 223 25.95 -34.00 9.39
C THR A 223 27.10 -33.89 8.38
N THR A 224 27.46 -32.63 8.03
CA THR A 224 28.85 -32.13 8.15
C THR A 224 28.95 -30.60 8.22
N THR A 225 29.89 -30.17 9.05
CA THR A 225 30.37 -28.82 9.39
C THR A 225 31.20 -28.18 8.27
N THR A 226 31.05 -26.89 7.96
CA THR A 226 32.17 -26.04 7.48
C THR A 226 31.87 -24.54 7.67
N GLN A 227 32.91 -23.79 8.04
CA GLN A 227 32.95 -22.36 8.39
C GLN A 227 32.93 -21.39 7.19
N ALA A 228 32.38 -20.19 7.44
CA ALA A 228 32.79 -18.82 7.02
C ALA A 228 32.95 -18.51 5.49
N PRO A 229 32.75 -17.26 5.00
CA PRO A 229 32.98 -15.99 5.69
C PRO A 229 31.88 -14.92 5.64
N THR A 230 31.90 -14.10 6.68
CA THR A 230 31.27 -12.79 6.86
C THR A 230 31.76 -11.77 5.82
N THR A 231 30.83 -11.11 5.13
CA THR A 231 31.07 -9.83 4.45
C THR A 231 30.24 -8.74 5.12
N THR A 232 30.93 -7.84 5.81
CA THR A 232 30.40 -6.62 6.41
C THR A 232 30.07 -5.59 5.33
N SER A 233 28.81 -5.14 5.33
CA SER A 233 28.32 -3.97 4.60
C SER A 233 28.73 -2.70 5.35
N THR A 234 29.47 -1.81 4.68
CA THR A 234 29.84 -0.48 5.16
C THR A 234 28.72 0.52 4.88
N THR A 235 28.17 1.11 5.94
CA THR A 235 27.37 2.35 5.92
C THR A 235 28.27 3.58 5.68
N PRO A 236 27.73 4.72 5.19
CA PRO A 236 28.53 5.92 4.91
C PRO A 236 29.03 6.57 6.21
N LYS A 237 30.34 6.85 6.25
CA LYS A 237 31.03 7.52 7.36
C LYS A 237 30.54 8.95 7.57
N SER A 238 30.31 9.30 8.84
CA SER A 238 30.21 10.67 9.33
C SER A 238 31.49 11.44 8.98
N ILE A 239 31.34 12.70 8.58
CA ILE A 239 32.47 13.62 8.37
C ILE A 239 33.17 13.81 9.73
N ASN A 240 34.46 13.49 9.76
CA ASN A 240 35.27 13.42 10.98
C ASN A 240 35.90 14.80 11.26
N PHE A 241 35.74 15.32 12.47
CA PHE A 241 36.23 16.64 12.94
C PHE A 241 37.75 16.63 13.32
N GLU A 242 38.44 15.55 12.98
CA GLU A 242 39.76 15.18 13.50
C GLU A 242 40.92 16.02 12.91
N SER A 243 40.68 16.80 11.86
CA SER A 243 41.71 17.58 11.17
C SER A 243 42.07 18.94 11.80
N CYS A 244 41.21 19.53 12.64
CA CYS A 244 41.49 20.83 13.25
C CYS A 244 42.41 20.74 14.49
N LEU A 245 42.23 19.71 15.31
CA LEU A 245 43.05 19.48 16.52
C LEU A 245 44.52 19.15 16.17
N GLU A 246 44.74 18.54 15.01
CA GLU A 246 46.08 18.22 14.52
C GLU A 246 46.84 19.47 13.99
N LEU A 247 46.11 20.55 13.68
CA LEU A 247 46.68 21.81 13.21
C LEU A 247 47.14 22.69 14.38
N GLU A 248 46.36 22.75 15.47
CA GLU A 248 46.70 23.49 16.68
C GLU A 248 47.98 22.95 17.34
N SER A 249 48.12 21.63 17.42
CA SER A 249 49.33 20.97 17.93
C SER A 249 50.60 21.29 17.11
N LYS A 250 50.46 21.58 15.81
CA LYS A 250 51.60 21.93 14.95
C LYS A 250 52.00 23.40 15.11
N ILE A 251 51.04 24.30 15.38
CA ILE A 251 51.30 25.72 15.66
C ILE A 251 52.06 25.92 16.98
N ASP A 252 51.70 25.18 18.03
CA ASP A 252 52.37 25.27 19.34
C ASP A 252 53.84 24.81 19.30
N ASN A 253 54.13 23.77 18.52
CA ASN A 253 55.51 23.29 18.32
C ASN A 253 56.39 24.30 17.55
N ILE A 254 55.79 25.08 16.64
CA ILE A 254 56.49 26.12 15.87
C ILE A 254 56.80 27.34 16.76
N ALA A 255 55.85 27.75 17.60
CA ALA A 255 56.05 28.83 18.56
C ALA A 255 57.18 28.53 19.56
N SER A 256 57.35 27.26 19.94
CA SER A 256 58.46 26.81 20.78
C SER A 256 59.81 26.93 20.07
N SER A 257 59.89 26.48 18.80
CA SER A 257 61.14 26.46 18.02
C SER A 257 61.66 27.86 17.67
N LEU A 258 60.75 28.83 17.47
CA LEU A 258 61.10 30.24 17.21
C LEU A 258 61.73 30.95 18.43
N LYS A 259 61.43 30.47 19.65
CA LYS A 259 61.94 31.05 20.90
C LYS A 259 63.43 30.75 21.11
N ASP A 260 63.90 29.60 20.62
CA ASP A 260 65.29 29.15 20.73
C ASP A 260 66.24 29.84 19.73
N LEU A 261 65.68 30.44 18.65
CA LEU A 261 66.44 31.10 17.57
C LEU A 261 66.92 32.53 17.88
N ILE A 262 66.36 33.20 18.89
CA ILE A 262 66.68 34.61 19.22
C ILE A 262 68.03 34.75 19.98
N GLY A 263 68.71 33.64 20.30
CA GLY A 263 69.83 33.61 21.24
C GLY A 263 71.27 33.41 20.72
N GLN A 264 71.58 33.26 19.42
CA GLN A 264 72.94 32.90 18.98
C GLN A 264 73.53 33.70 17.79
N PRO A 265 74.87 33.94 17.73
CA PRO A 265 75.47 34.79 16.70
C PRO A 265 76.11 34.04 15.50
N SER A 266 76.05 34.76 14.36
CA SER A 266 76.91 34.77 13.14
C SER A 266 76.84 33.67 12.05
N ASN A 267 76.29 34.11 10.91
CA ASN A 267 76.65 33.92 9.49
C ASN A 267 76.53 32.57 8.75
N GLU A 268 76.79 31.38 9.32
CA GLU A 268 76.41 30.11 8.65
C GLU A 268 74.98 29.69 8.97
N ALA A 269 74.50 30.04 10.16
CA ALA A 269 73.10 29.90 10.56
C ALA A 269 72.17 30.72 9.65
N PHE A 270 72.62 31.85 9.09
CA PHE A 270 71.78 32.73 8.28
C PHE A 270 71.38 32.12 6.93
N SER A 271 72.29 31.41 6.23
CA SER A 271 71.96 30.77 4.95
C SER A 271 71.12 29.51 5.12
N ASN A 272 71.37 28.73 6.17
CA ASN A 272 70.57 27.55 6.49
C ASN A 272 69.17 27.95 7.00
N ASN A 273 69.08 29.04 7.78
CA ASN A 273 67.81 29.62 8.23
C ASN A 273 67.01 30.23 7.06
N ASN A 274 67.65 30.80 6.03
CA ASN A 274 66.93 31.33 4.87
C ASN A 274 66.26 30.21 4.06
N ASN A 275 66.96 29.10 3.84
CA ASN A 275 66.39 27.94 3.13
C ASN A 275 65.29 27.25 3.97
N GLN A 276 65.43 27.21 5.30
CA GLN A 276 64.37 26.72 6.19
C GLN A 276 63.16 27.67 6.22
N CYS A 277 63.37 29.00 6.19
CA CYS A 277 62.30 29.98 6.08
C CYS A 277 61.57 29.90 4.73
N GLU A 278 62.28 29.69 3.62
CA GLU A 278 61.66 29.48 2.30
C GLU A 278 60.82 28.19 2.27
N ALA A 279 61.38 27.08 2.76
CA ALA A 279 60.65 25.81 2.85
C ALA A 279 59.40 25.92 3.76
N PHE A 280 59.50 26.68 4.84
CA PHE A 280 58.38 26.95 5.74
C PHE A 280 57.32 27.87 5.11
N THR A 281 57.75 28.91 4.40
CA THR A 281 56.85 29.82 3.66
C THR A 281 56.07 29.06 2.59
N GLU A 282 56.74 28.15 1.89
CA GLU A 282 56.12 27.30 0.87
C GLU A 282 55.14 26.28 1.50
N ALA A 283 55.46 25.72 2.67
CA ALA A 283 54.55 24.85 3.41
C ALA A 283 53.28 25.59 3.88
N LEU A 284 53.42 26.82 4.38
CA LEU A 284 52.29 27.67 4.76
C LEU A 284 51.44 28.08 3.55
N ARG A 285 52.09 28.38 2.41
CA ARG A 285 51.39 28.67 1.15
C ARG A 285 50.55 27.48 0.69
N ASN A 286 51.13 26.28 0.70
CA ASN A 286 50.44 25.05 0.34
C ASN A 286 49.29 24.71 1.30
N GLN A 287 49.43 24.97 2.60
CA GLN A 287 48.35 24.80 3.57
C GLN A 287 47.22 25.82 3.36
N SER A 288 47.54 27.09 3.10
CA SER A 288 46.56 28.13 2.78
C SER A 288 45.75 27.77 1.52
N GLU A 289 46.41 27.24 0.48
CA GLU A 289 45.72 26.73 -0.71
C GLU A 289 44.82 25.53 -0.42
N ALA A 290 45.24 24.63 0.48
CA ALA A 290 44.43 23.48 0.88
C ALA A 290 43.17 23.91 1.66
N ILE A 291 43.29 24.91 2.55
CA ILE A 291 42.17 25.50 3.28
C ILE A 291 41.18 26.15 2.30
N GLY A 292 41.66 26.94 1.33
CA GLY A 292 40.80 27.54 0.31
C GLY A 292 40.03 26.50 -0.54
N ARG A 293 40.63 25.33 -0.79
CA ARG A 293 39.91 24.22 -1.47
C ARG A 293 38.83 23.58 -0.60
N ILE A 294 39.03 23.54 0.72
CA ILE A 294 38.03 23.03 1.68
C ILE A 294 36.88 24.01 1.80
N ASP A 295 37.15 25.31 1.87
CA ASP A 295 36.12 26.35 1.93
C ASP A 295 35.22 26.32 0.69
N ASN A 296 35.82 26.28 -0.51
CA ASN A 296 35.07 26.16 -1.77
C ASN A 296 34.22 24.87 -1.83
N ARG A 297 34.73 23.74 -1.31
CA ARG A 297 33.95 22.49 -1.25
C ARG A 297 32.79 22.60 -0.26
N THR A 298 32.98 23.31 0.85
CA THR A 298 31.97 23.50 1.89
C THR A 298 30.85 24.40 1.39
N GLU A 299 31.19 25.47 0.66
CA GLU A 299 30.24 26.35 0.01
C GLU A 299 29.42 25.60 -1.06
N ALA A 300 30.08 24.83 -1.93
CA ALA A 300 29.41 23.99 -2.92
C ALA A 300 28.49 22.92 -2.31
N LEU A 301 28.88 22.35 -1.15
CA LEU A 301 28.05 21.38 -0.43
C LEU A 301 26.80 22.05 0.17
N THR A 302 26.97 23.28 0.67
CA THR A 302 25.89 24.08 1.26
C THR A 302 24.87 24.46 0.20
N GLU A 303 25.33 24.96 -0.95
CA GLU A 303 24.46 25.30 -2.10
C GLU A 303 23.70 24.06 -2.62
N ALA A 304 24.36 22.90 -2.68
CA ALA A 304 23.72 21.64 -3.07
C ALA A 304 22.68 21.16 -2.04
N MET A 305 22.91 21.39 -0.75
CA MET A 305 21.94 21.10 0.31
C MET A 305 20.73 22.02 0.24
N ASP A 306 20.94 23.32 0.05
CA ASP A 306 19.85 24.31 -0.06
C ASP A 306 18.98 24.02 -1.29
N THR A 307 19.60 23.69 -2.42
CA THR A 307 18.89 23.26 -3.63
C THR A 307 18.02 22.03 -3.38
N LYS A 308 18.57 21.01 -2.68
CA LYS A 308 17.79 19.81 -2.33
C LYS A 308 16.67 20.11 -1.35
N LEU A 309 16.88 21.00 -0.39
CA LEU A 309 15.88 21.41 0.58
C LEU A 309 14.69 22.09 -0.13
N GLU A 310 14.96 22.95 -1.11
CA GLU A 310 13.92 23.64 -1.86
C GLU A 310 13.09 22.68 -2.72
N ILE A 311 13.74 21.72 -3.40
CA ILE A 311 13.05 20.64 -4.12
C ILE A 311 12.18 19.82 -3.17
N LEU A 312 12.66 19.54 -1.95
CA LEU A 312 11.90 18.79 -0.96
C LEU A 312 10.65 19.55 -0.51
N LYS A 313 10.76 20.86 -0.27
CA LYS A 313 9.62 21.73 0.08
C LYS A 313 8.57 21.75 -1.04
N GLU A 314 9.01 21.89 -2.28
CA GLU A 314 8.11 21.90 -3.44
C GLU A 314 7.36 20.56 -3.57
N ASN A 315 8.06 19.43 -3.41
CA ASN A 315 7.44 18.10 -3.44
C ASN A 315 6.42 17.91 -2.31
N VAL A 316 6.70 18.43 -1.11
CA VAL A 316 5.76 18.39 0.02
C VAL A 316 4.50 19.19 -0.29
N GLU A 317 4.62 20.40 -0.82
CA GLU A 317 3.45 21.22 -1.15
C GLU A 317 2.65 20.67 -2.34
N ASN A 318 3.31 20.09 -3.35
CA ASN A 318 2.63 19.39 -4.43
C ASN A 318 1.82 18.20 -3.92
N THR A 319 2.40 17.40 -3.02
CA THR A 319 1.73 16.26 -2.38
C THR A 319 0.54 16.71 -1.54
N ARG A 320 0.71 17.80 -0.77
CA ARG A 320 -0.37 18.40 0.03
C ARG A 320 -1.53 18.87 -0.85
N THR A 321 -1.21 19.58 -1.93
CA THR A 321 -2.20 20.11 -2.87
C THR A 321 -2.98 18.99 -3.55
N LEU A 322 -2.29 17.93 -3.98
CA LEU A 322 -2.93 16.76 -4.58
C LEU A 322 -3.87 16.08 -3.58
N SER A 323 -3.42 15.90 -2.33
CA SER A 323 -4.22 15.29 -1.26
C SER A 323 -5.48 16.11 -0.94
N LEU A 324 -5.37 17.44 -0.88
CA LEU A 324 -6.51 18.34 -0.68
C LEU A 324 -7.51 18.25 -1.84
N ARG A 325 -7.02 18.20 -3.08
CA ARG A 325 -7.87 18.05 -4.27
C ARG A 325 -8.61 16.71 -4.27
N GLN A 326 -7.93 15.61 -3.93
CA GLN A 326 -8.56 14.29 -3.80
C GLN A 326 -9.64 14.28 -2.71
N MET A 327 -9.37 14.90 -1.56
CA MET A 327 -10.35 14.99 -0.46
C MET A 327 -11.55 15.86 -0.85
N GLN A 328 -11.35 16.93 -1.61
CA GLN A 328 -12.44 17.77 -2.11
C GLN A 328 -13.30 17.03 -3.14
N ASN A 329 -12.68 16.31 -4.09
CA ASN A 329 -13.40 15.48 -5.05
C ASN A 329 -14.24 14.41 -4.34
N PHE A 330 -13.67 13.72 -3.35
CA PHE A 330 -14.40 12.73 -2.55
C PHE A 330 -15.59 13.37 -1.80
N LYS A 331 -15.41 14.57 -1.24
CA LYS A 331 -16.49 15.31 -0.57
C LYS A 331 -17.63 15.66 -1.54
N ASP A 332 -17.30 16.02 -2.77
CA ASP A 332 -18.29 16.37 -3.79
C ASP A 332 -19.01 15.12 -4.34
N GLU A 333 -18.31 13.98 -4.48
CA GLU A 333 -18.93 12.68 -4.78
C GLU A 333 -19.93 12.26 -3.70
N VAL A 334 -19.54 12.31 -2.41
CA VAL A 334 -20.44 11.96 -1.30
C VAL A 334 -21.68 12.87 -1.27
N LYS A 335 -21.53 14.16 -1.60
CA LYS A 335 -22.67 15.08 -1.72
C LYS A 335 -23.61 14.71 -2.86
N ALA A 336 -23.07 14.31 -4.00
CA ALA A 336 -23.87 13.89 -5.16
C ALA A 336 -24.67 12.63 -4.83
N ASP A 337 -24.01 11.62 -4.26
CA ASP A 337 -24.67 10.36 -3.83
C ASP A 337 -25.75 10.62 -2.78
N HIS A 338 -25.51 11.55 -1.84
CA HIS A 338 -26.50 11.93 -0.84
C HIS A 338 -27.73 12.61 -1.46
N ALA A 339 -27.53 13.48 -2.47
CA ALA A 339 -28.63 14.13 -3.18
C ALA A 339 -29.48 13.11 -3.96
N GLU A 340 -28.85 12.16 -4.65
CA GLU A 340 -29.56 11.10 -5.37
C GLU A 340 -30.37 10.21 -4.41
N LEU A 341 -29.81 9.89 -3.24
CA LEU A 341 -30.53 9.14 -2.21
C LEU A 341 -31.74 9.91 -1.68
N LEU A 342 -31.62 11.22 -1.46
CA LEU A 342 -32.74 12.06 -1.02
C LEU A 342 -33.86 12.11 -2.06
N ASP A 343 -33.53 12.21 -3.34
CA ASP A 343 -34.51 12.18 -4.42
C ASP A 343 -35.21 10.81 -4.52
N ALA A 344 -34.46 9.71 -4.34
CA ALA A 344 -35.03 8.37 -4.31
C ALA A 344 -35.97 8.15 -3.10
N ILE A 345 -35.62 8.68 -1.93
CA ILE A 345 -36.48 8.67 -0.74
C ILE A 345 -37.76 9.45 -1.02
N ARG A 346 -37.65 10.66 -1.58
CA ARG A 346 -38.80 11.51 -1.91
C ARG A 346 -39.77 10.80 -2.86
N LEU A 347 -39.28 10.23 -3.95
CA LEU A 347 -40.10 9.50 -4.91
C LEU A 347 -40.84 8.32 -4.26
N ARG A 348 -40.20 7.65 -3.31
CA ARG A 348 -40.81 6.53 -2.59
C ARG A 348 -41.86 7.00 -1.58
N THR A 349 -41.63 8.12 -0.90
CA THR A 349 -42.61 8.78 -0.04
C THR A 349 -43.85 9.17 -0.83
N ASP A 350 -43.70 9.84 -1.97
CA ASP A 350 -44.82 10.25 -2.83
C ASP A 350 -45.66 9.04 -3.28
N LYS A 351 -45.00 7.92 -3.58
CA LYS A 351 -45.68 6.66 -3.94
C LYS A 351 -46.46 6.07 -2.77
N ILE A 352 -45.91 6.14 -1.55
CA ILE A 352 -46.60 5.68 -0.34
C ILE A 352 -47.83 6.54 -0.07
N GLU A 353 -47.70 7.87 -0.13
CA GLU A 353 -48.81 8.81 0.06
C GLU A 353 -49.96 8.53 -0.93
N LYS A 354 -49.63 8.32 -2.20
CA LYS A 354 -50.64 7.95 -3.22
C LYS A 354 -51.36 6.64 -2.88
N ASN A 355 -50.62 5.62 -2.42
CA ASN A 355 -51.22 4.35 -2.03
C ASN A 355 -52.14 4.49 -0.80
N ILE A 356 -51.76 5.33 0.16
CA ILE A 356 -52.59 5.64 1.33
C ILE A 356 -53.89 6.30 0.90
N GLU A 357 -53.83 7.28 0.00
CA GLU A 357 -55.02 7.96 -0.54
C GLU A 357 -55.95 6.97 -1.25
N GLU A 358 -55.41 6.07 -2.07
CA GLU A 358 -56.20 5.02 -2.73
C GLU A 358 -56.85 4.06 -1.73
N LEU A 359 -56.15 3.69 -0.65
CA LEU A 359 -56.71 2.86 0.42
C LEU A 359 -57.83 3.59 1.17
N ASN A 360 -57.63 4.85 1.53
CA ASN A 360 -58.63 5.68 2.22
C ASN A 360 -59.91 5.83 1.37
N GLN A 361 -59.75 6.02 0.06
CA GLN A 361 -60.89 6.08 -0.86
C GLN A 361 -61.65 4.74 -0.91
N LYS A 362 -60.94 3.61 -0.95
CA LYS A 362 -61.55 2.27 -0.91
C LYS A 362 -62.29 2.03 0.40
N LEU A 363 -61.67 2.39 1.53
CA LEU A 363 -62.28 2.27 2.85
C LEU A 363 -63.57 3.10 2.95
N THR A 364 -63.53 4.35 2.48
CA THR A 364 -64.70 5.23 2.43
C THR A 364 -65.85 4.62 1.61
N ASN A 365 -65.53 4.01 0.47
CA ASN A 365 -66.54 3.35 -0.36
C ASN A 365 -67.16 2.12 0.34
N ILE A 366 -66.35 1.35 1.06
CA ILE A 366 -66.82 0.19 1.86
C ILE A 366 -67.74 0.66 2.99
N MET A 367 -67.35 1.70 3.74
CA MET A 367 -68.18 2.23 4.84
C MET A 367 -69.54 2.71 4.34
N LYS A 368 -69.58 3.42 3.20
CA LYS A 368 -70.83 3.84 2.54
C LYS A 368 -71.70 2.64 2.14
N ALA A 369 -71.10 1.58 1.58
CA ALA A 369 -71.84 0.39 1.15
C ALA A 369 -72.45 -0.37 2.34
N LEU A 370 -71.81 -0.33 3.51
CA LEU A 370 -72.29 -0.98 4.73
C LEU A 370 -73.26 -0.13 5.56
N LYS A 371 -73.60 1.10 5.12
CA LYS A 371 -74.38 2.10 5.89
C LYS A 371 -73.81 2.34 7.30
N ILE A 372 -72.49 2.24 7.43
CA ILE A 372 -71.79 2.63 8.64
C ILE A 372 -71.58 4.13 8.51
N ASP A 373 -72.39 4.93 9.21
CA ASP A 373 -72.11 6.36 9.32
C ASP A 373 -70.81 6.55 10.12
N SER A 374 -70.04 7.55 9.69
CA SER A 374 -68.63 7.82 10.03
C SER A 374 -68.28 7.69 11.50
#